data_AF-A0A1F3R2D5-F1
#
_entry.id   AF-A0A1F3R2D5-F1
#
_cell.length_a   1.000
_cell.length_b   1.000
_cell.length_c   1.000
_cell.angle_alpha   90.00
_cell.angle_beta   90.00
_cell.angle_gamma   90.00
#
_symmetry.space_group_name_H-M   'P 1'
#
loop_
_entity.id
_entity.type
_entity.pdbx_description
1 polymer ?
#
loop_
_entity_poly.entity_id
_entity_poly.type
_entity_poly.pdbx_seq_one_letter_code
_entity_poly.pdbx_strand_id
1 'polypeptide(L)'
;MNSTHFSNNAPVFNGLNVPEEGNVVGYAAVIQQLKLKVTMPNQITLVCNQNKKYQNEQWQVFPKSYLPEDHSEITEIEALFRQLVFALKYEGVNLLFFSALINHYHTQELTALVNIEPTGQYSRKIWFLIEWISGKELSQKENLSKKSYVQLLDDKLQYSITGTKSPRHLIINNLPGTVDFCPLIRKTEKLENYVLANYSEIKSDYLKGLRKDILQRASAFLLLKDSKASFTIEGESPKSKRAARWGQAIGQAGSKNLSKEELIRLQQIVIEDTRFVDMGFREKGGFVGEHDRTSGEPLPDHISARWQDLNQLIDGLLTTNKLLLESVIDPVLGAAIIAFGFVFIHPFEDGNGRIHRYLIHHMLAKKRFAQQGMIFPISASILDHIDDYREVLESYSQPLLDFIQWKETSDHNIEVLNETLDYYRYYDATKQAEFLYDCVQDTIENIIPQEINYLTNYDKFKTFIDDEFEMPDKMLSLLVRFLEQNEGILSNRAREKEFESLKDHELAVIQNKYLEIFKKK
;
A
#
# COMPACT_ATOMS: atom_id res chain seq x y z
N MET A 1 -15.22 -10.02 37.78
CA MET A 1 -14.61 -8.70 38.03
C MET A 1 -13.50 -8.56 37.02
N ASN A 2 -13.62 -7.63 36.06
CA ASN A 2 -12.54 -7.37 35.12
C ASN A 2 -11.32 -6.91 35.94
N SER A 3 -10.17 -7.52 35.67
CA SER A 3 -8.92 -7.12 36.31
C SER A 3 -8.62 -5.68 35.92
N THR A 4 -8.33 -4.82 36.90
CA THR A 4 -7.93 -3.42 36.73
C THR A 4 -6.50 -3.27 36.17
N HIS A 5 -5.85 -4.38 35.84
CA HIS A 5 -4.49 -4.46 35.33
C HIS A 5 -4.47 -4.90 33.86
N PHE A 6 -3.81 -4.12 33.00
CA PHE A 6 -3.68 -4.39 31.56
C PHE A 6 -2.35 -5.05 31.21
N SER A 7 -1.29 -4.66 31.89
CA SER A 7 0.06 -5.15 31.64
C SER A 7 0.10 -6.67 31.81
N ASN A 8 0.75 -7.35 30.88
CA ASN A 8 0.82 -8.81 30.88
C ASN A 8 2.26 -9.28 30.89
N ASN A 9 2.61 -10.10 31.89
CA ASN A 9 3.88 -10.82 31.92
C ASN A 9 3.63 -12.28 31.51
N ALA A 10 4.13 -12.64 30.34
CA ALA A 10 4.12 -14.01 29.85
C ALA A 10 5.39 -14.26 29.01
N PRO A 11 5.94 -15.49 29.02
CA PRO A 11 7.09 -15.84 28.17
C PRO A 11 6.73 -15.85 26.68
N VAL A 12 5.44 -15.95 26.35
CA VAL A 12 4.89 -15.91 24.99
C VAL A 12 3.70 -14.97 24.97
N PHE A 13 3.61 -14.10 23.96
CA PHE A 13 2.48 -13.21 23.74
C PHE A 13 2.02 -13.30 22.29
N ASN A 14 0.75 -13.64 22.07
CA ASN A 14 0.15 -13.76 20.74
C ASN A 14 0.96 -14.65 19.77
N GLY A 15 1.47 -15.77 20.25
CA GLY A 15 2.29 -16.71 19.47
C GLY A 15 3.76 -16.30 19.29
N LEU A 16 4.18 -15.15 19.82
CA LEU A 16 5.56 -14.65 19.73
C LEU A 16 6.31 -14.86 21.04
N ASN A 17 7.57 -15.30 20.94
CA ASN A 17 8.47 -15.35 22.10
C ASN A 17 8.77 -13.94 22.58
N VAL A 18 8.57 -13.69 23.87
CA VAL A 18 8.91 -12.39 24.48
C VAL A 18 10.44 -12.31 24.63
N PRO A 19 11.09 -11.25 24.09
CA PRO A 19 12.55 -11.22 23.96
C PRO A 19 13.29 -11.00 25.28
N GLU A 20 12.61 -10.45 26.30
CA GLU A 20 13.17 -10.20 27.63
C GLU A 20 12.08 -10.46 28.68
N GLU A 21 12.48 -10.77 29.91
CA GLU A 21 11.53 -10.82 31.03
C GLU A 21 10.97 -9.43 31.32
N GLY A 22 9.64 -9.28 31.27
CA GLY A 22 8.99 -7.98 31.34
C GLY A 22 7.47 -8.04 31.19
N ASN A 23 6.88 -6.87 30.99
CA ASN A 23 5.44 -6.70 30.81
C ASN A 23 5.13 -6.12 29.43
N VAL A 24 4.22 -6.75 28.70
CA VAL A 24 3.61 -6.16 27.50
C VAL A 24 2.71 -5.01 27.94
N VAL A 25 2.82 -3.88 27.26
CA VAL A 25 2.13 -2.62 27.61
C VAL A 25 1.53 -1.97 26.34
N GLY A 26 0.87 -0.82 26.50
CA GLY A 26 0.35 -0.02 25.40
C GLY A 26 -0.84 -0.67 24.71
N TYR A 27 -0.96 -0.51 23.38
CA TYR A 27 -2.12 -1.00 22.65
C TYR A 27 -2.28 -2.52 22.76
N ALA A 28 -1.19 -3.28 22.61
CA ALA A 28 -1.25 -4.75 22.63
C ALA A 28 -1.81 -5.30 23.95
N ALA A 29 -1.37 -4.73 25.08
CA ALA A 29 -1.85 -5.10 26.41
C ALA A 29 -3.37 -4.84 26.57
N VAL A 30 -3.82 -3.65 26.14
CA VAL A 30 -5.24 -3.27 26.21
C VAL A 30 -6.10 -4.15 25.28
N ILE A 31 -5.64 -4.42 24.05
CA ILE A 31 -6.33 -5.27 23.09
C ILE A 31 -6.56 -6.67 23.69
N GLN A 32 -5.51 -7.27 24.26
CA GLN A 32 -5.61 -8.62 24.82
C GLN A 32 -6.56 -8.65 26.02
N GLN A 33 -6.40 -7.71 26.95
CA GLN A 33 -7.14 -7.70 28.21
C GLN A 33 -8.64 -7.45 28.00
N LEU A 34 -9.00 -6.49 27.13
CA LEU A 34 -10.40 -6.20 26.81
C LEU A 34 -10.97 -7.10 25.71
N LYS A 35 -10.13 -7.96 25.11
CA LYS A 35 -10.48 -8.80 23.96
C LYS A 35 -11.09 -7.98 22.82
N LEU A 36 -10.48 -6.83 22.52
CA LEU A 36 -10.93 -5.98 21.41
C LEU A 36 -10.78 -6.74 20.09
N LYS A 37 -11.80 -6.63 19.22
CA LYS A 37 -11.81 -7.26 17.89
C LYS A 37 -11.00 -6.43 16.89
N VAL A 38 -9.69 -6.32 17.12
CA VAL A 38 -8.75 -5.61 16.26
C VAL A 38 -7.48 -6.43 16.13
N THR A 39 -6.79 -6.26 15.01
CA THR A 39 -5.49 -6.90 14.81
C THR A 39 -4.46 -6.36 15.80
N MET A 40 -3.52 -7.22 16.19
CA MET A 40 -2.40 -6.77 17.02
C MET A 40 -1.54 -5.76 16.26
N PRO A 41 -0.96 -4.76 16.96
CA PRO A 41 0.01 -3.88 16.33
C PRO A 41 1.17 -4.68 15.73
N ASN A 42 1.65 -4.26 14.56
CA ASN A 42 2.80 -4.90 13.89
C ASN A 42 4.04 -4.99 14.79
N GLN A 43 4.19 -4.04 15.70
CA GLN A 43 5.25 -4.00 16.70
C GLN A 43 4.64 -3.91 18.10
N ILE A 44 4.93 -4.90 18.93
CA ILE A 44 4.42 -5.01 20.30
C ILE A 44 5.42 -4.39 21.27
N THR A 45 4.92 -3.60 22.21
CA THR A 45 5.78 -2.93 23.18
C THR A 45 5.94 -3.75 24.45
N LEU A 46 7.19 -3.93 24.86
CA LEU A 46 7.59 -4.61 26.09
C LEU A 46 8.35 -3.65 26.99
N VAL A 47 7.96 -3.57 28.26
CA VAL A 47 8.78 -2.97 29.31
C VAL A 47 9.50 -4.07 30.07
N CYS A 48 10.81 -4.19 29.86
CA CYS A 48 11.63 -5.23 30.47
C CYS A 48 12.10 -4.85 31.87
N ASN A 49 12.42 -5.86 32.68
CA ASN A 49 12.95 -5.68 34.03
C ASN A 49 14.38 -5.09 34.05
N GLN A 50 15.05 -5.11 32.89
CA GLN A 50 16.42 -4.62 32.71
C GLN A 50 16.44 -3.17 32.21
N ASN A 51 17.59 -2.52 32.28
CA ASN A 51 17.76 -1.16 31.74
C ASN A 51 18.16 -1.19 30.25
N LYS A 52 17.30 -1.78 29.40
CA LYS A 52 17.52 -1.92 27.95
C LYS A 52 16.50 -1.10 27.16
N LYS A 53 16.94 -0.54 26.03
CA LYS A 53 16.07 0.10 25.05
C LYS A 53 16.52 -0.26 23.63
N TYR A 54 15.68 -0.96 22.88
CA TYR A 54 15.96 -1.33 21.50
C TYR A 54 14.67 -1.66 20.75
N GLN A 55 14.77 -1.86 19.45
CA GLN A 55 13.66 -2.18 18.58
C GLN A 55 14.10 -3.26 17.57
N ASN A 56 13.21 -4.20 17.27
CA ASN A 56 13.31 -5.12 16.13
C ASN A 56 11.98 -5.14 15.36
N GLU A 57 11.85 -6.02 14.37
CA GLU A 57 10.66 -6.08 13.52
C GLU A 57 9.34 -6.26 14.31
N GLN A 58 9.36 -7.09 15.37
CA GLN A 58 8.16 -7.47 16.12
C GLN A 58 8.03 -6.77 17.48
N TRP A 59 9.14 -6.28 18.04
CA TRP A 59 9.21 -5.81 19.42
C TRP A 59 9.84 -4.43 19.55
N GLN A 60 9.22 -3.59 20.38
CA GLN A 60 9.82 -2.37 20.90
C GLN A 60 10.05 -2.54 22.40
N VAL A 61 11.31 -2.53 22.83
CA VAL A 61 11.68 -2.81 24.22
C VAL A 61 12.09 -1.52 24.93
N PHE A 62 11.50 -1.30 26.10
CA PHE A 62 11.80 -0.17 26.99
C PHE A 62 12.27 -0.66 28.37
N PRO A 63 13.02 0.18 29.11
CA PRO A 63 13.46 -0.17 30.46
C PRO A 63 12.33 0.04 31.47
N LYS A 64 12.45 -0.61 32.64
CA LYS A 64 11.45 -0.60 33.73
C LYS A 64 10.86 0.78 34.09
N SER A 65 11.62 1.87 33.94
CA SER A 65 11.15 3.24 34.22
C SER A 65 10.00 3.72 33.30
N TYR A 66 9.69 2.95 32.26
CA TYR A 66 8.62 3.24 31.30
C TYR A 66 7.33 2.46 31.60
N LEU A 67 7.32 1.60 32.63
CA LEU A 67 6.15 0.79 32.98
C LEU A 67 4.97 1.71 33.34
N PRO A 68 3.83 1.61 32.64
CA PRO A 68 2.61 2.31 33.03
C PRO A 68 2.16 1.86 34.43
N GLU A 69 1.72 2.81 35.26
CA GLU A 69 1.14 2.50 36.56
C GLU A 69 -0.30 1.97 36.37
N ASP A 70 -0.47 0.65 36.26
CA ASP A 70 -1.77 0.01 36.07
C ASP A 70 -2.09 -1.07 37.12
N HIS A 71 -1.71 -0.82 38.37
CA HIS A 71 -1.83 -1.77 39.47
C HIS A 71 -3.23 -1.86 40.09
N SER A 72 -3.47 -2.88 40.93
CA SER A 72 -4.80 -3.21 41.50
C SER A 72 -5.46 -2.10 42.34
N GLU A 73 -4.68 -1.12 42.81
CA GLU A 73 -5.19 0.00 43.64
C GLU A 73 -5.82 1.15 42.86
N ILE A 74 -5.74 1.17 41.52
CA ILE A 74 -6.42 2.17 40.68
C ILE A 74 -7.59 1.57 39.90
N THR A 75 -8.49 2.42 39.44
CA THR A 75 -9.64 1.99 38.63
C THR A 75 -9.22 1.53 37.24
N GLU A 76 -10.04 0.71 36.59
CA GLU A 76 -9.82 0.27 35.20
C GLU A 76 -9.65 1.46 34.25
N ILE A 77 -10.44 2.52 34.42
CA ILE A 77 -10.37 3.72 33.57
C ILE A 77 -9.07 4.51 33.79
N GLU A 78 -8.57 4.57 35.03
CA GLU A 78 -7.26 5.19 35.32
C GLU A 78 -6.11 4.36 34.74
N ALA A 79 -6.15 3.04 34.91
CA ALA A 79 -5.19 2.11 34.32
C ALA A 79 -5.17 2.22 32.79
N LEU A 80 -6.35 2.26 32.17
CA LEU A 80 -6.52 2.47 30.73
C LEU A 80 -5.89 3.80 30.31
N PHE A 81 -6.16 4.88 31.03
CA PHE A 81 -5.56 6.18 30.74
C PHE A 81 -4.04 6.13 30.73
N ARG A 82 -3.41 5.47 31.71
CA ARG A 82 -1.94 5.32 31.76
C ARG A 82 -1.40 4.53 30.57
N GLN A 83 -2.09 3.46 30.17
CA GLN A 83 -1.74 2.70 28.97
C GLN A 83 -1.90 3.53 27.67
N LEU A 84 -2.96 4.31 27.54
CA LEU A 84 -3.19 5.16 26.37
C LEU A 84 -2.20 6.33 26.29
N VAL A 85 -1.84 6.93 27.43
CA VAL A 85 -0.79 7.95 27.50
C VAL A 85 0.54 7.37 27.02
N PHE A 86 0.87 6.16 27.46
CA PHE A 86 2.06 5.44 27.01
C PHE A 86 2.00 5.19 25.49
N ALA A 87 0.93 4.59 25.00
CA ALA A 87 0.76 4.24 23.59
C ALA A 87 0.86 5.49 22.69
N LEU A 88 0.11 6.55 23.00
CA LEU A 88 0.16 7.80 22.23
C LEU A 88 1.53 8.49 22.25
N LYS A 89 2.38 8.20 23.24
CA LYS A 89 3.71 8.80 23.38
C LYS A 89 4.80 8.03 22.63
N TYR A 90 4.68 6.71 22.54
CA TYR A 90 5.76 5.85 22.04
C TYR A 90 5.35 4.98 20.84
N GLU A 91 4.06 4.66 20.74
CA GLU A 91 3.48 3.88 19.66
C GLU A 91 2.78 4.80 18.64
N GLY A 92 2.31 5.99 19.01
CA GLY A 92 1.55 6.87 18.11
C GLY A 92 0.05 6.58 18.14
N VAL A 93 -0.71 7.07 17.16
CA VAL A 93 -2.17 6.90 17.08
C VAL A 93 -2.53 5.64 16.31
N ASN A 94 -3.42 4.82 16.86
CA ASN A 94 -4.07 3.70 16.17
C ASN A 94 -5.59 3.92 16.10
N LEU A 95 -6.10 4.31 14.92
CA LEU A 95 -7.52 4.65 14.75
C LEU A 95 -8.45 3.44 14.87
N LEU A 96 -8.05 2.28 14.35
CA LEU A 96 -8.83 1.05 14.47
C LEU A 96 -9.00 0.64 15.93
N PHE A 97 -7.92 0.72 16.72
CA PHE A 97 -7.96 0.52 18.16
C PHE A 97 -8.93 1.47 18.84
N PHE A 98 -8.86 2.78 18.56
CA PHE A 98 -9.78 3.74 19.19
C PHE A 98 -11.23 3.50 18.78
N SER A 99 -11.49 3.07 17.54
CA SER A 99 -12.84 2.69 17.11
C SER A 99 -13.39 1.52 17.93
N ALA A 100 -12.58 0.46 18.11
CA ALA A 100 -12.96 -0.67 18.95
C ALA A 100 -13.11 -0.30 20.43
N LEU A 101 -12.25 0.59 20.94
CA LEU A 101 -12.32 1.10 22.32
C LEU A 101 -13.63 1.85 22.58
N ILE A 102 -14.04 2.71 21.64
CA ILE A 102 -15.29 3.47 21.72
C ILE A 102 -16.51 2.55 21.73
N ASN A 103 -16.46 1.46 20.96
CA ASN A 103 -17.54 0.46 20.93
C ASN A 103 -17.57 -0.43 22.20
N HIS A 104 -16.46 -0.52 22.93
CA HIS A 104 -16.37 -1.32 24.15
C HIS A 104 -16.93 -0.60 25.38
N TYR A 105 -16.61 0.70 25.54
CA TYR A 105 -16.96 1.47 26.73
C TYR A 105 -18.19 2.35 26.54
N HIS A 106 -18.94 2.59 27.62
CA HIS A 106 -20.05 3.52 27.61
C HIS A 106 -19.57 4.98 27.62
N THR A 107 -20.42 5.90 27.16
CA THR A 107 -20.11 7.34 27.11
C THR A 107 -19.66 7.91 28.47
N GLN A 108 -20.23 7.43 29.58
CA GLN A 108 -19.84 7.87 30.93
C GLN A 108 -18.40 7.49 31.27
N GLU A 109 -17.97 6.29 30.89
CA GLU A 109 -16.62 5.78 31.11
C GLU A 109 -15.60 6.52 30.21
N LEU A 110 -15.96 6.75 28.95
CA LEU A 110 -15.17 7.56 28.02
C LEU A 110 -15.03 9.02 28.49
N THR A 111 -16.09 9.60 29.06
CA THR A 111 -16.04 10.92 29.69
C THR A 111 -15.13 10.90 30.92
N ALA A 112 -15.22 9.89 31.78
CA ALA A 112 -14.34 9.76 32.94
C ALA A 112 -12.86 9.67 32.51
N LEU A 113 -12.57 8.87 31.47
CA LEU A 113 -11.24 8.69 30.91
C LEU A 113 -10.58 10.01 30.51
N VAL A 114 -11.30 10.88 29.78
CA VAL A 114 -10.76 12.16 29.33
C VAL A 114 -10.72 13.24 30.42
N ASN A 115 -11.38 12.99 31.56
CA ASN A 115 -11.43 13.91 32.69
C ASN A 115 -10.39 13.62 33.79
N ILE A 116 -9.59 12.55 33.68
CA ILE A 116 -8.50 12.26 34.62
C ILE A 116 -7.47 13.41 34.62
N GLU A 117 -7.01 13.83 33.44
CA GLU A 117 -6.13 14.99 33.26
C GLU A 117 -6.72 15.97 32.23
N PRO A 118 -7.79 16.72 32.55
CA PRO A 118 -8.71 17.32 31.57
C PRO A 118 -8.08 18.40 30.67
N THR A 119 -6.91 18.93 31.03
CA THR A 119 -6.14 19.89 30.22
C THR A 119 -4.82 19.32 29.68
N GLY A 120 -4.48 18.08 30.06
CA GLY A 120 -3.31 17.36 29.62
C GLY A 120 -3.34 17.09 28.13
N GLN A 121 -2.17 17.09 27.47
CA GLN A 121 -2.13 16.91 26.01
C GLN A 121 -2.71 15.55 25.57
N TYR A 122 -2.47 14.49 26.34
CA TYR A 122 -2.94 13.15 25.99
C TYR A 122 -4.45 12.98 26.19
N SER A 123 -5.02 13.50 27.29
CA SER A 123 -6.48 13.54 27.45
C SER A 123 -7.15 14.32 26.32
N ARG A 124 -6.55 15.43 25.85
CA ARG A 124 -7.06 16.19 24.70
C ARG A 124 -6.98 15.41 23.38
N LYS A 125 -5.91 14.64 23.15
CA LYS A 125 -5.78 13.75 22.00
C LYS A 125 -6.83 12.63 22.05
N ILE A 126 -6.95 11.94 23.18
CA ILE A 126 -7.94 10.86 23.40
C ILE A 126 -9.36 11.40 23.19
N TRP A 127 -9.66 12.55 23.80
CA TRP A 127 -10.95 13.22 23.65
C TRP A 127 -11.26 13.55 22.18
N PHE A 128 -10.31 14.15 21.47
CA PHE A 128 -10.47 14.44 20.05
C PHE A 128 -10.75 13.17 19.24
N LEU A 129 -10.00 12.09 19.48
CA LEU A 129 -10.18 10.82 18.76
C LEU A 129 -11.56 10.20 19.03
N ILE A 130 -12.04 10.25 20.27
CA ILE A 130 -13.37 9.76 20.63
C ILE A 130 -14.46 10.53 19.88
N GLU A 131 -14.44 11.87 19.93
CA GLU A 131 -15.46 12.68 19.25
C GLU A 131 -15.34 12.60 17.72
N TRP A 132 -14.11 12.54 17.19
CA TRP A 132 -13.87 12.47 15.74
C TRP A 132 -14.32 11.14 15.14
N ILE A 133 -14.00 10.01 15.75
CA ILE A 133 -14.41 8.68 15.26
C ILE A 133 -15.92 8.46 15.44
N SER A 134 -16.47 8.84 16.59
CA SER A 134 -17.89 8.63 16.88
C SER A 134 -18.83 9.60 16.17
N GLY A 135 -18.30 10.74 15.70
CA GLY A 135 -19.09 11.85 15.15
C GLY A 135 -19.99 12.53 16.18
N LYS A 136 -19.80 12.29 17.49
CA LYS A 136 -20.65 12.78 18.57
C LYS A 136 -19.81 13.45 19.65
N GLU A 137 -20.27 14.60 20.12
CA GLU A 137 -19.64 15.28 21.25
C GLU A 137 -19.93 14.55 22.58
N LEU A 138 -18.94 14.50 23.47
CA LEU A 138 -19.13 14.07 24.84
C LEU A 138 -19.85 15.20 25.60
N SER A 139 -21.17 15.03 25.79
CA SER A 139 -22.07 16.06 26.33
C SER A 139 -21.68 16.61 27.71
N GLN A 140 -20.97 15.81 28.52
CA GLN A 140 -20.47 16.19 29.84
C GLN A 140 -19.10 16.89 29.81
N LYS A 141 -18.57 17.20 28.61
CA LYS A 141 -17.28 17.87 28.43
C LYS A 141 -17.46 19.24 27.82
N GLU A 142 -17.00 20.26 28.54
CA GLU A 142 -16.96 21.64 28.05
C GLU A 142 -15.75 21.92 27.17
N ASN A 143 -15.90 22.91 26.29
CA ASN A 143 -14.82 23.42 25.42
C ASN A 143 -13.64 23.94 26.25
N LEU A 144 -12.41 23.61 25.84
CA LEU A 144 -11.23 24.22 26.42
C LEU A 144 -10.95 25.59 25.82
N SER A 145 -10.61 26.55 26.67
CA SER A 145 -10.27 27.93 26.27
C SER A 145 -8.85 28.35 26.61
N LYS A 146 -8.09 27.56 27.39
CA LYS A 146 -6.80 27.94 27.95
C LYS A 146 -5.74 26.83 27.82
N LYS A 147 -5.07 26.72 26.67
CA LYS A 147 -3.80 26.00 26.42
C LYS A 147 -3.32 26.32 24.99
N SER A 148 -2.08 25.95 24.67
CA SER A 148 -1.63 25.89 23.28
C SER A 148 -2.29 24.72 22.53
N TYR A 149 -2.41 24.88 21.22
CA TYR A 149 -2.77 23.79 20.33
C TYR A 149 -1.67 22.72 20.28
N VAL A 150 -2.06 21.45 20.21
CA VAL A 150 -1.13 20.31 20.08
C VAL A 150 -1.50 19.50 18.83
N GLN A 151 -0.49 19.05 18.08
CA GLN A 151 -0.69 18.15 16.93
C GLN A 151 -1.27 16.81 17.40
N LEU A 152 -2.24 16.27 16.68
CA LEU A 152 -2.84 14.97 17.01
C LEU A 152 -1.83 13.85 16.78
N LEU A 153 -1.38 13.68 15.55
CA LEU A 153 -0.27 12.79 15.20
C LEU A 153 1.06 13.43 15.64
N ASP A 154 1.99 12.60 16.07
CA ASP A 154 3.37 13.01 16.31
C ASP A 154 4.19 12.75 15.03
N ASP A 155 4.68 13.82 14.41
CA ASP A 155 5.43 13.77 13.15
C ASP A 155 6.78 13.04 13.28
N LYS A 156 7.19 12.64 14.50
CA LYS A 156 8.32 11.74 14.74
C LYS A 156 7.94 10.27 14.63
N LEU A 157 6.68 9.92 14.83
CA LEU A 157 6.18 8.54 14.85
C LEU A 157 5.39 8.19 13.59
N GLN A 158 4.69 9.16 12.99
CA GLN A 158 3.76 8.93 11.89
C GLN A 158 3.82 10.06 10.86
N TYR A 159 3.52 9.74 9.60
CA TYR A 159 3.37 10.76 8.57
C TYR A 159 2.01 11.46 8.72
N SER A 160 2.02 12.78 8.60
CA SER A 160 0.85 13.62 8.77
C SER A 160 0.75 14.66 7.65
N ILE A 161 -0.38 15.35 7.57
CA ILE A 161 -0.56 16.51 6.69
C ILE A 161 -0.59 17.82 7.47
N THR A 162 -0.66 18.95 6.78
CA THR A 162 -1.01 20.21 7.41
C THR A 162 -2.41 20.11 8.01
N GLY A 163 -2.51 20.24 9.33
CA GLY A 163 -3.76 19.98 10.03
C GLY A 163 -4.72 21.17 10.16
N THR A 164 -5.96 20.84 10.49
CA THR A 164 -7.02 21.83 10.80
C THR A 164 -7.21 21.96 12.30
N LYS A 165 -7.49 23.17 12.78
CA LYS A 165 -7.68 23.41 14.22
C LYS A 165 -9.04 22.89 14.68
N SER A 166 -9.06 22.12 15.76
CA SER A 166 -10.24 21.81 16.56
C SER A 166 -10.23 22.68 17.84
N PRO A 167 -10.97 23.80 17.88
CA PRO A 167 -10.91 24.73 19.00
C PRO A 167 -11.39 24.15 20.33
N ARG A 168 -12.44 23.31 20.29
CA ARG A 168 -13.02 22.62 21.46
C ARG A 168 -11.96 21.81 22.22
N HIS A 169 -11.12 21.08 21.48
CA HIS A 169 -10.08 20.22 22.01
C HIS A 169 -8.73 20.94 22.19
N LEU A 170 -8.53 22.08 21.53
CA LEU A 170 -7.21 22.70 21.31
C LEU A 170 -6.22 21.69 20.70
N ILE A 171 -6.68 20.97 19.67
CA ILE A 171 -5.90 20.00 18.89
C ILE A 171 -5.81 20.47 17.44
N ILE A 172 -4.68 20.23 16.80
CA ILE A 172 -4.52 20.34 15.35
C ILE A 172 -4.73 18.95 14.78
N ASN A 173 -5.82 18.76 14.04
CA ASN A 173 -6.12 17.54 13.32
C ASN A 173 -5.26 17.46 12.07
N ASN A 174 -4.08 16.84 12.20
CA ASN A 174 -3.12 16.56 11.13
C ASN A 174 -3.29 15.15 10.51
N LEU A 175 -4.45 14.51 10.66
CA LEU A 175 -4.72 13.20 10.06
C LEU A 175 -4.68 13.26 8.52
N PRO A 176 -4.04 12.29 7.84
CA PRO A 176 -3.96 12.23 6.38
C PRO A 176 -5.23 11.66 5.72
N GLY A 177 -6.41 11.94 6.28
CA GLY A 177 -7.68 11.41 5.78
C GLY A 177 -8.91 11.95 6.50
N THR A 178 -10.05 11.34 6.22
CA THR A 178 -11.35 11.67 6.84
C THR A 178 -11.82 10.55 7.76
N VAL A 179 -12.88 10.80 8.53
CA VAL A 179 -13.50 9.77 9.38
C VAL A 179 -14.02 8.58 8.57
N ASP A 180 -14.31 8.76 7.29
CA ASP A 180 -14.80 7.67 6.43
C ASP A 180 -13.66 6.86 5.80
N PHE A 181 -12.44 7.40 5.77
CA PHE A 181 -11.24 6.72 5.26
C PHE A 181 -9.96 7.46 5.69
N CYS A 182 -9.24 6.91 6.66
CA CYS A 182 -7.96 7.45 7.14
C CYS A 182 -6.98 6.34 7.54
N PRO A 183 -6.37 5.65 6.56
CA PRO A 183 -5.21 4.80 6.82
C PRO A 183 -4.02 5.64 7.31
N LEU A 184 -3.23 5.09 8.21
CA LEU A 184 -2.04 5.76 8.77
C LEU A 184 -0.76 5.04 8.37
N ILE A 185 0.33 5.80 8.25
CA ILE A 185 1.67 5.28 7.97
C ILE A 185 2.60 5.71 9.11
N ARG A 186 3.28 4.73 9.71
CA ARG A 186 4.32 4.96 10.71
C ARG A 186 5.62 5.36 10.04
N LYS A 187 6.43 6.15 10.72
CA LYS A 187 7.81 6.39 10.32
C LYS A 187 8.66 5.20 10.72
N THR A 188 9.29 4.59 9.74
CA THR A 188 10.30 3.54 9.92
C THR A 188 11.64 4.04 9.40
N GLU A 189 12.73 3.43 9.83
CA GLU A 189 14.06 3.76 9.31
C GLU A 189 14.12 3.56 7.78
N LYS A 190 13.48 2.50 7.28
CA LYS A 190 13.36 2.20 5.85
C LYS A 190 12.66 3.33 5.09
N LEU A 191 11.48 3.77 5.55
CA LEU A 191 10.75 4.86 4.90
C LEU A 191 11.47 6.20 4.99
N GLU A 192 12.06 6.54 6.13
CA GLU A 192 12.80 7.80 6.27
C GLU A 192 14.02 7.82 5.35
N ASN A 193 14.74 6.69 5.19
CA ASN A 193 15.83 6.58 4.23
C ASN A 193 15.35 6.81 2.79
N TYR A 194 14.19 6.29 2.41
CA TYR A 194 13.62 6.51 1.08
C TYR A 194 13.15 7.93 0.82
N VAL A 195 12.47 8.55 1.79
CA VAL A 195 12.06 9.95 1.69
C VAL A 195 13.29 10.86 1.60
N LEU A 196 14.35 10.58 2.35
CA LEU A 196 15.62 11.32 2.31
C LEU A 196 16.39 11.15 0.99
N ALA A 197 16.32 9.95 0.39
CA ALA A 197 16.98 9.68 -0.90
C ALA A 197 16.43 10.55 -2.04
N ASN A 198 15.19 11.08 -1.89
CA ASN A 198 14.55 11.98 -2.85
C ASN A 198 14.68 11.51 -4.31
N TYR A 199 14.22 10.29 -4.56
CA TYR A 199 14.27 9.63 -5.87
C TYR A 199 13.71 10.45 -7.04
N SER A 200 12.82 11.42 -6.75
CA SER A 200 12.32 12.37 -7.75
C SER A 200 13.46 13.21 -8.38
N GLU A 201 14.47 13.60 -7.58
CA GLU A 201 15.61 14.37 -8.02
C GLU A 201 16.67 13.51 -8.70
N ILE A 202 17.01 12.34 -8.14
CA ILE A 202 17.99 11.38 -8.69
C ILE A 202 17.65 11.06 -10.16
N LYS A 203 16.37 10.82 -10.44
CA LYS A 203 15.88 10.57 -11.80
C LYS A 203 16.07 11.76 -12.73
N SER A 204 15.81 12.98 -12.25
CA SER A 204 15.91 14.19 -13.07
C SER A 204 17.32 14.34 -13.66
N ASP A 205 18.34 13.98 -12.90
CA ASP A 205 19.73 14.09 -13.33
C ASP A 205 20.15 12.97 -14.29
N TYR A 206 19.74 11.72 -14.03
CA TYR A 206 19.99 10.61 -14.96
C TYR A 206 19.37 10.86 -16.34
N LEU A 207 18.14 11.37 -16.39
CA LEU A 207 17.41 11.55 -17.65
C LEU A 207 17.87 12.77 -18.47
N LYS A 208 18.45 13.80 -17.84
CA LYS A 208 18.92 15.02 -18.54
C LYS A 208 19.97 14.73 -19.62
N GLY A 209 20.75 13.65 -19.46
CA GLY A 209 21.80 13.26 -20.41
C GLY A 209 21.32 12.50 -21.65
N LEU A 210 20.04 12.09 -21.70
CA LEU A 210 19.53 11.19 -22.73
C LEU A 210 18.85 11.95 -23.89
N ARG A 211 18.94 11.39 -25.10
CA ARG A 211 18.24 11.95 -26.26
C ARG A 211 16.72 11.81 -26.08
N LYS A 212 15.97 12.83 -26.46
CA LYS A 212 14.50 12.89 -26.30
C LYS A 212 13.76 11.75 -27.00
N ASP A 213 14.24 11.32 -28.16
CA ASP A 213 13.66 10.22 -28.94
C ASP A 213 13.79 8.87 -28.22
N ILE A 214 14.93 8.61 -27.56
CA ILE A 214 15.14 7.40 -26.74
C ILE A 214 14.18 7.42 -25.55
N LEU A 215 14.06 8.55 -24.86
CA LEU A 215 13.15 8.69 -23.72
C LEU A 215 11.68 8.46 -24.10
N GLN A 216 11.26 9.00 -25.24
CA GLN A 216 9.89 8.82 -25.72
C GLN A 216 9.60 7.35 -26.09
N ARG A 217 10.55 6.67 -26.77
CA ARG A 217 10.44 5.25 -27.07
C ARG A 217 10.43 4.42 -25.79
N ALA A 218 11.36 4.65 -24.88
CA ALA A 218 11.43 3.96 -23.59
C ALA A 218 10.11 4.09 -22.83
N SER A 219 9.54 5.29 -22.74
CA SER A 219 8.25 5.50 -22.07
C SER A 219 7.11 4.68 -22.70
N ALA A 220 7.04 4.60 -24.03
CA ALA A 220 6.03 3.79 -24.72
C ALA A 220 6.21 2.28 -24.46
N PHE A 221 7.45 1.79 -24.44
CA PHE A 221 7.77 0.40 -24.12
C PHE A 221 7.47 0.07 -22.66
N LEU A 222 7.92 0.91 -21.72
CA LEU A 222 7.67 0.75 -20.28
C LEU A 222 6.18 0.75 -19.97
N LEU A 223 5.39 1.60 -20.63
CA LEU A 223 3.93 1.61 -20.49
C LEU A 223 3.29 0.29 -20.90
N LEU A 224 3.73 -0.26 -22.03
CA LEU A 224 3.22 -1.54 -22.51
C LEU A 224 3.71 -2.70 -21.62
N LYS A 225 4.96 -2.65 -21.15
CA LYS A 225 5.53 -3.61 -20.20
C LYS A 225 4.72 -3.61 -18.90
N ASP A 226 4.45 -2.43 -18.36
CA ASP A 226 3.68 -2.25 -17.14
C ASP A 226 2.24 -2.75 -17.28
N SER A 227 1.58 -2.39 -18.38
CA SER A 227 0.23 -2.89 -18.69
C SER A 227 0.19 -4.41 -18.78
N LYS A 228 1.14 -5.03 -19.49
CA LYS A 228 1.23 -6.50 -19.56
C LYS A 228 1.47 -7.12 -18.19
N ALA A 229 2.40 -6.59 -17.43
CA ALA A 229 2.69 -7.06 -16.07
C ALA A 229 1.44 -6.99 -15.18
N SER A 230 0.67 -5.90 -15.29
CA SER A 230 -0.62 -5.72 -14.62
C SER A 230 -1.64 -6.81 -14.97
N PHE A 231 -1.60 -7.44 -16.15
CA PHE A 231 -2.45 -8.61 -16.42
C PHE A 231 -1.82 -9.91 -15.91
N THR A 232 -0.51 -10.08 -16.07
CA THR A 232 0.22 -11.27 -15.61
C THR A 232 0.08 -11.48 -14.11
N ILE A 233 0.08 -10.40 -13.31
CA ILE A 233 -0.15 -10.45 -11.86
C ILE A 233 -1.51 -11.07 -11.53
N GLU A 234 -2.54 -10.85 -12.37
CA GLU A 234 -3.87 -11.46 -12.21
C GLU A 234 -3.97 -12.87 -12.84
N GLY A 235 -2.84 -13.47 -13.24
CA GLY A 235 -2.80 -14.77 -13.91
C GLY A 235 -3.26 -14.74 -15.37
N GLU A 236 -3.42 -13.56 -15.97
CA GLU A 236 -3.93 -13.40 -17.34
C GLU A 236 -2.80 -13.15 -18.36
N SER A 237 -2.92 -13.75 -19.54
CA SER A 237 -2.10 -13.41 -20.71
C SER A 237 -2.93 -12.65 -21.75
N PRO A 238 -2.95 -11.30 -21.73
CA PRO A 238 -3.87 -10.51 -22.54
C PRO A 238 -3.48 -10.53 -24.02
N LYS A 239 -4.48 -10.50 -24.91
CA LYS A 239 -4.24 -10.19 -26.32
C LYS A 239 -3.65 -8.77 -26.45
N SER A 240 -2.80 -8.56 -27.46
CA SER A 240 -2.07 -7.29 -27.67
C SER A 240 -2.96 -6.04 -27.59
N LYS A 241 -4.18 -6.10 -28.14
CA LYS A 241 -5.14 -4.97 -28.11
C LYS A 241 -5.63 -4.61 -26.71
N ARG A 242 -5.80 -5.59 -25.80
CA ARG A 242 -6.27 -5.35 -24.42
C ARG A 242 -5.17 -4.70 -23.59
N ALA A 243 -3.95 -5.25 -23.65
CA ALA A 243 -2.77 -4.64 -23.03
C ALA A 243 -2.52 -3.21 -23.55
N ALA A 244 -2.66 -2.96 -24.85
CA ALA A 244 -2.50 -1.62 -25.41
C ALA A 244 -3.57 -0.63 -24.89
N ARG A 245 -4.85 -1.02 -24.85
CA ARG A 245 -5.93 -0.18 -24.30
C ARG A 245 -5.71 0.17 -22.83
N TRP A 246 -5.31 -0.81 -22.03
CA TRP A 246 -5.03 -0.57 -20.62
C TRP A 246 -3.78 0.29 -20.42
N GLY A 247 -2.74 0.08 -21.23
CA GLY A 247 -1.56 0.95 -21.26
C GLY A 247 -1.94 2.39 -21.58
N GLN A 248 -2.83 2.63 -22.54
CA GLN A 248 -3.33 3.99 -22.82
C GLN A 248 -4.05 4.61 -21.60
N ALA A 249 -4.82 3.83 -20.85
CA ALA A 249 -5.46 4.31 -19.62
C ALA A 249 -4.40 4.70 -18.58
N ILE A 250 -3.42 3.84 -18.31
CA ILE A 250 -2.29 4.14 -17.41
C ILE A 250 -1.55 5.41 -17.85
N GLY A 251 -1.30 5.58 -19.16
CA GLY A 251 -0.65 6.77 -19.70
C GLY A 251 -1.48 8.06 -19.55
N GLN A 252 -2.77 7.94 -19.30
CA GLN A 252 -3.67 9.05 -18.97
C GLN A 252 -3.84 9.24 -17.45
N ALA A 253 -3.13 8.49 -16.61
CA ALA A 253 -3.18 8.65 -15.16
C ALA A 253 -2.85 10.11 -14.75
N GLY A 254 -3.61 10.63 -13.79
CA GLY A 254 -3.52 12.03 -13.34
C GLY A 254 -4.10 13.09 -14.29
N SER A 255 -4.52 12.73 -15.51
CA SER A 255 -5.14 13.70 -16.45
C SER A 255 -6.53 14.14 -16.00
N LYS A 256 -7.34 13.22 -15.46
CA LYS A 256 -8.65 13.47 -14.85
C LYS A 256 -8.54 13.43 -13.33
N ASN A 257 -9.53 13.97 -12.63
CA ASN A 257 -9.68 13.74 -11.20
C ASN A 257 -10.40 12.41 -10.98
N LEU A 258 -10.11 11.72 -9.88
CA LEU A 258 -10.87 10.52 -9.50
C LEU A 258 -12.30 10.90 -9.10
N SER A 259 -13.24 10.09 -9.55
CA SER A 259 -14.65 10.08 -9.14
C SER A 259 -15.17 8.65 -9.22
N LYS A 260 -16.38 8.39 -8.71
CA LYS A 260 -17.04 7.09 -8.85
C LYS A 260 -17.19 6.71 -10.33
N GLU A 261 -17.59 7.66 -11.16
CA GLU A 261 -17.75 7.47 -12.62
C GLU A 261 -16.41 7.15 -13.29
N GLU A 262 -15.32 7.79 -12.85
CA GLU A 262 -13.99 7.49 -13.37
C GLU A 262 -13.52 6.09 -12.97
N LEU A 263 -13.78 5.64 -11.74
CA LEU A 263 -13.49 4.27 -11.31
C LEU A 263 -14.27 3.24 -12.14
N ILE A 264 -15.56 3.49 -12.38
CA ILE A 264 -16.42 2.63 -13.24
C ILE A 264 -15.91 2.65 -14.69
N ARG A 265 -15.52 3.82 -15.22
CA ARG A 265 -14.92 3.93 -16.56
C ARG A 265 -13.64 3.12 -16.68
N LEU A 266 -12.79 3.14 -15.65
CA LEU A 266 -11.56 2.33 -15.62
C LEU A 266 -11.89 0.84 -15.61
N GLN A 267 -12.88 0.41 -14.83
CA GLN A 267 -13.37 -0.97 -14.84
C GLN A 267 -13.82 -1.39 -16.26
N GLN A 268 -14.60 -0.55 -16.95
CA GLN A 268 -15.04 -0.79 -18.32
C GLN A 268 -13.90 -0.89 -19.34
N ILE A 269 -12.75 -0.24 -19.11
CA ILE A 269 -11.58 -0.38 -19.99
C ILE A 269 -10.86 -1.71 -19.74
N VAL A 270 -10.80 -2.13 -18.47
CA VAL A 270 -10.12 -3.35 -18.03
C VAL A 270 -10.88 -4.61 -18.47
N ILE A 271 -12.20 -4.59 -18.32
CA ILE A 271 -13.09 -5.71 -18.60
C ILE A 271 -13.58 -5.63 -20.05
N GLU A 272 -13.21 -6.60 -20.86
CA GLU A 272 -13.59 -6.65 -22.28
C GLU A 272 -14.93 -7.35 -22.51
N ASP A 273 -15.21 -8.40 -21.75
CA ASP A 273 -16.44 -9.20 -21.85
C ASP A 273 -17.28 -9.03 -20.59
N THR A 274 -18.38 -8.28 -20.71
CA THR A 274 -19.25 -7.94 -19.59
C THR A 274 -20.39 -8.95 -19.39
N ARG A 275 -20.42 -10.06 -20.14
CA ARG A 275 -21.51 -11.05 -20.07
C ARG A 275 -21.54 -11.82 -18.75
N PHE A 276 -20.41 -11.84 -18.04
CA PHE A 276 -20.19 -12.66 -16.85
C PHE A 276 -19.75 -11.85 -15.63
N VAL A 277 -19.81 -10.51 -15.72
CA VAL A 277 -19.36 -9.60 -14.66
C VAL A 277 -20.38 -8.49 -14.53
N ASP A 278 -20.89 -8.27 -13.32
CA ASP A 278 -21.72 -7.13 -13.00
C ASP A 278 -20.83 -5.87 -12.94
N MET A 279 -21.05 -4.96 -13.89
CA MET A 279 -20.28 -3.72 -13.99
C MET A 279 -20.78 -2.68 -12.99
N GLY A 280 -19.87 -1.89 -12.46
CA GLY A 280 -20.15 -0.95 -11.36
C GLY A 280 -19.89 -1.58 -10.00
N PHE A 281 -20.10 -0.79 -8.94
CA PHE A 281 -19.90 -1.26 -7.57
C PHE A 281 -20.80 -2.46 -7.28
N ARG A 282 -20.22 -3.51 -6.68
CA ARG A 282 -20.96 -4.74 -6.41
C ARG A 282 -22.08 -4.51 -5.39
N GLU A 283 -23.17 -5.23 -5.55
CA GLU A 283 -24.31 -5.28 -4.61
C GLU A 283 -24.39 -6.63 -3.87
N LYS A 284 -23.30 -7.39 -3.92
CA LYS A 284 -23.10 -8.69 -3.26
C LYS A 284 -21.80 -8.70 -2.48
N GLY A 285 -21.64 -9.67 -1.58
CA GLY A 285 -20.37 -9.88 -0.89
C GLY A 285 -19.25 -10.26 -1.86
N GLY A 286 -18.06 -10.47 -1.33
CA GLY A 286 -16.91 -10.81 -2.14
C GLY A 286 -15.73 -11.20 -1.27
N PHE A 287 -14.82 -11.96 -1.85
CA PHE A 287 -13.59 -12.37 -1.22
C PHE A 287 -12.51 -12.57 -2.29
N VAL A 288 -11.25 -12.57 -1.86
CA VAL A 288 -10.10 -13.03 -2.64
C VAL A 288 -9.62 -14.30 -1.99
N GLY A 289 -9.42 -15.34 -2.79
CA GLY A 289 -9.00 -16.66 -2.34
C GLY A 289 -9.39 -17.71 -3.37
N GLU A 290 -9.35 -18.96 -2.95
CA GLU A 290 -9.74 -20.10 -3.78
C GLU A 290 -11.12 -20.64 -3.36
N HIS A 291 -11.64 -21.59 -4.14
CA HIS A 291 -12.74 -22.44 -3.73
C HIS A 291 -12.22 -23.86 -3.51
N ASP A 292 -12.72 -24.54 -2.47
CA ASP A 292 -12.42 -25.96 -2.29
C ASP A 292 -12.85 -26.74 -3.53
N ARG A 293 -11.95 -27.60 -4.03
CA ARG A 293 -12.15 -28.31 -5.29
C ARG A 293 -13.30 -29.32 -5.25
N THR A 294 -13.71 -29.74 -4.06
CA THR A 294 -14.70 -30.80 -3.85
C THR A 294 -16.04 -30.24 -3.41
N SER A 295 -16.06 -29.39 -2.38
CA SER A 295 -17.28 -28.81 -1.84
C SER A 295 -17.71 -27.54 -2.59
N GLY A 296 -16.78 -26.85 -3.24
CA GLY A 296 -17.01 -25.51 -3.78
C GLY A 296 -17.04 -24.43 -2.69
N GLU A 297 -16.74 -24.76 -1.43
CA GLU A 297 -16.76 -23.80 -0.34
C GLU A 297 -15.66 -22.75 -0.52
N PRO A 298 -15.94 -21.47 -0.21
CA PRO A 298 -14.95 -20.42 -0.34
C PRO A 298 -13.84 -20.57 0.71
N LEU A 299 -12.59 -20.43 0.27
CA LEU A 299 -11.36 -20.43 1.08
C LEU A 299 -10.72 -19.03 0.99
N PRO A 300 -11.21 -18.06 1.79
CA PRO A 300 -10.78 -16.67 1.65
C PRO A 300 -9.39 -16.42 2.26
N ASP A 301 -8.53 -15.74 1.48
CA ASP A 301 -7.32 -15.08 1.96
C ASP A 301 -7.58 -13.63 2.40
N HIS A 302 -8.66 -13.06 1.88
CA HIS A 302 -9.18 -11.74 2.19
C HIS A 302 -10.68 -11.73 1.98
N ILE A 303 -11.43 -11.21 2.95
CA ILE A 303 -12.85 -10.93 2.78
C ILE A 303 -13.00 -9.45 2.43
N SER A 304 -13.75 -9.16 1.37
CA SER A 304 -13.96 -7.79 0.90
C SER A 304 -14.92 -7.01 1.79
N ALA A 305 -14.91 -5.68 1.69
CA ALA A 305 -15.84 -4.85 2.46
C ALA A 305 -17.31 -5.24 2.22
N ARG A 306 -18.20 -4.98 3.17
CA ARG A 306 -19.63 -5.19 2.92
C ARG A 306 -20.08 -4.28 1.80
N TRP A 307 -20.91 -4.80 0.90
CA TRP A 307 -21.35 -4.02 -0.25
C TRP A 307 -22.18 -2.80 0.17
N GLN A 308 -22.88 -2.89 1.30
CA GLN A 308 -23.64 -1.80 1.93
C GLN A 308 -22.74 -0.63 2.36
N ASP A 309 -21.47 -0.90 2.70
CA ASP A 309 -20.51 0.11 3.17
C ASP A 309 -19.74 0.78 2.03
N LEU A 310 -19.84 0.26 0.79
CA LEU A 310 -19.00 0.70 -0.32
C LEU A 310 -19.18 2.18 -0.67
N ASN A 311 -20.40 2.70 -0.60
CA ASN A 311 -20.63 4.11 -0.88
C ASN A 311 -19.85 5.00 0.09
N GLN A 312 -19.94 4.72 1.40
CA GLN A 312 -19.23 5.47 2.43
C GLN A 312 -17.71 5.34 2.28
N LEU A 313 -17.21 4.11 2.09
CA LEU A 313 -15.78 3.85 1.96
C LEU A 313 -15.17 4.50 0.72
N ILE A 314 -15.85 4.42 -0.43
CA ILE A 314 -15.37 5.01 -1.68
C ILE A 314 -15.48 6.55 -1.65
N ASP A 315 -16.54 7.12 -1.07
CA ASP A 315 -16.64 8.57 -0.89
C ASP A 315 -15.56 9.09 0.07
N GLY A 316 -15.29 8.35 1.16
CA GLY A 316 -14.17 8.60 2.06
C GLY A 316 -12.83 8.56 1.34
N LEU A 317 -12.56 7.49 0.59
CA LEU A 317 -11.33 7.30 -0.17
C LEU A 317 -11.11 8.42 -1.20
N LEU A 318 -12.15 8.82 -1.94
CA LEU A 318 -12.08 9.89 -2.92
C LEU A 318 -11.81 11.26 -2.27
N THR A 319 -12.45 11.52 -1.13
CA THR A 319 -12.25 12.75 -0.35
C THR A 319 -10.83 12.81 0.21
N THR A 320 -10.35 11.70 0.77
CA THR A 320 -8.98 11.56 1.25
C THR A 320 -7.98 11.70 0.11
N ASN A 321 -8.23 11.12 -1.07
CA ASN A 321 -7.37 11.33 -2.24
C ASN A 321 -7.22 12.81 -2.57
N LYS A 322 -8.33 13.57 -2.60
CA LYS A 322 -8.28 15.02 -2.83
C LYS A 322 -7.44 15.75 -1.77
N LEU A 323 -7.66 15.42 -0.50
CA LEU A 323 -6.90 15.98 0.63
C LEU A 323 -5.40 15.72 0.48
N LEU A 324 -5.01 14.48 0.16
CA LEU A 324 -3.59 14.10 0.00
C LEU A 324 -2.95 14.81 -1.19
N LEU A 325 -3.67 14.97 -2.31
CA LEU A 325 -3.19 15.70 -3.48
C LEU A 325 -2.87 17.16 -3.16
N GLU A 326 -3.70 17.82 -2.36
CA GLU A 326 -3.55 19.22 -1.95
C GLU A 326 -2.53 19.39 -0.79
N SER A 327 -2.16 18.31 -0.11
CA SER A 327 -1.22 18.32 1.02
C SER A 327 0.26 18.19 0.63
N VAL A 328 1.13 18.36 1.63
CA VAL A 328 2.59 18.18 1.51
C VAL A 328 3.07 16.73 1.66
N ILE A 329 2.16 15.76 1.79
CA ILE A 329 2.53 14.35 1.93
C ILE A 329 3.36 13.88 0.73
N ASP A 330 4.30 12.97 0.97
CA ASP A 330 5.07 12.35 -0.09
C ASP A 330 4.16 11.60 -1.10
N PRO A 331 4.44 11.66 -2.42
CA PRO A 331 3.62 11.01 -3.45
C PRO A 331 3.49 9.50 -3.33
N VAL A 332 4.55 8.79 -2.94
CA VAL A 332 4.58 7.33 -2.77
C VAL A 332 3.78 6.95 -1.53
N LEU A 333 3.95 7.68 -0.42
CA LEU A 333 3.15 7.48 0.79
C LEU A 333 1.66 7.72 0.54
N GLY A 334 1.30 8.80 -0.17
CA GLY A 334 -0.09 9.07 -0.56
C GLY A 334 -0.64 7.98 -1.49
N ALA A 335 0.19 7.45 -2.40
CA ALA A 335 -0.20 6.38 -3.31
C ALA A 335 -0.49 5.10 -2.54
N ALA A 336 0.33 4.77 -1.54
CA ALA A 336 0.12 3.61 -0.67
C ALA A 336 -1.23 3.68 0.05
N ILE A 337 -1.54 4.83 0.68
CA ILE A 337 -2.82 5.04 1.39
C ILE A 337 -4.02 4.76 0.49
N ILE A 338 -4.04 5.36 -0.71
CA ILE A 338 -5.19 5.30 -1.62
C ILE A 338 -5.28 3.95 -2.34
N ALA A 339 -4.18 3.50 -2.94
CA ALA A 339 -4.20 2.32 -3.78
C ALA A 339 -4.44 1.04 -2.95
N PHE A 340 -3.70 0.83 -1.86
CA PHE A 340 -3.89 -0.37 -1.05
C PHE A 340 -5.22 -0.37 -0.32
N GLY A 341 -5.71 0.79 0.13
CA GLY A 341 -7.04 0.84 0.72
C GLY A 341 -8.14 0.50 -0.30
N PHE A 342 -7.98 0.92 -1.56
CA PHE A 342 -8.89 0.50 -2.63
C PHE A 342 -8.90 -1.02 -2.83
N VAL A 343 -7.73 -1.67 -2.85
CA VAL A 343 -7.67 -3.13 -3.06
C VAL A 343 -8.20 -3.92 -1.87
N PHE A 344 -8.02 -3.41 -0.64
CA PHE A 344 -8.63 -4.00 0.56
C PHE A 344 -10.15 -3.80 0.59
N ILE A 345 -10.67 -2.62 0.22
CA ILE A 345 -12.13 -2.40 0.10
C ILE A 345 -12.73 -3.36 -0.94
N HIS A 346 -12.04 -3.54 -2.06
CA HIS A 346 -12.40 -4.44 -3.16
C HIS A 346 -13.84 -4.18 -3.68
N PRO A 347 -14.10 -2.98 -4.24
CA PRO A 347 -15.47 -2.49 -4.48
C PRO A 347 -16.15 -3.05 -5.75
N PHE A 348 -15.39 -3.67 -6.66
CA PHE A 348 -15.92 -4.24 -7.91
C PHE A 348 -15.96 -5.78 -7.85
N GLU A 349 -16.75 -6.41 -8.69
CA GLU A 349 -16.70 -7.88 -8.88
C GLU A 349 -15.40 -8.33 -9.56
N ASP A 350 -14.93 -7.58 -10.57
CA ASP A 350 -13.62 -7.77 -11.21
C ASP A 350 -13.02 -6.40 -11.58
N GLY A 351 -11.69 -6.36 -11.70
CA GLY A 351 -10.89 -5.21 -12.10
C GLY A 351 -10.14 -4.56 -10.95
N ASN A 352 -10.34 -5.00 -9.71
CA ASN A 352 -9.82 -4.35 -8.50
C ASN A 352 -8.29 -4.24 -8.49
N GLY A 353 -7.56 -5.34 -8.72
CA GLY A 353 -6.09 -5.33 -8.73
C GLY A 353 -5.50 -4.41 -9.80
N ARG A 354 -6.12 -4.38 -10.99
CA ARG A 354 -5.69 -3.50 -12.09
C ARG A 354 -5.96 -2.03 -11.77
N ILE A 355 -7.14 -1.70 -11.26
CA ILE A 355 -7.48 -0.33 -10.85
C ILE A 355 -6.60 0.12 -9.68
N HIS A 356 -6.28 -0.75 -8.72
CA HIS A 356 -5.30 -0.50 -7.67
C HIS A 356 -3.97 -0.01 -8.25
N ARG A 357 -3.40 -0.72 -9.22
CA ARG A 357 -2.15 -0.31 -9.88
C ARG A 357 -2.31 1.01 -10.65
N TYR A 358 -3.44 1.24 -11.31
CA TYR A 358 -3.75 2.54 -11.91
C TYR A 358 -3.73 3.68 -10.87
N LEU A 359 -4.29 3.47 -9.68
CA LEU A 359 -4.35 4.48 -8.61
C LEU A 359 -2.95 4.89 -8.12
N ILE A 360 -2.00 3.96 -8.11
CA ILE A 360 -0.59 4.26 -7.85
C ILE A 360 -0.08 5.28 -8.88
N HIS A 361 -0.20 4.98 -10.18
CA HIS A 361 0.24 5.91 -11.22
C HIS A 361 -0.51 7.24 -11.17
N HIS A 362 -1.79 7.23 -10.81
CA HIS A 362 -2.60 8.44 -10.69
C HIS A 362 -2.03 9.40 -9.65
N MET A 363 -1.76 8.91 -8.44
CA MET A 363 -1.22 9.74 -7.36
C MET A 363 0.18 10.27 -7.72
N LEU A 364 1.06 9.39 -8.20
CA LEU A 364 2.43 9.75 -8.62
C LEU A 364 2.42 10.80 -9.73
N ALA A 365 1.53 10.68 -10.72
CA ALA A 365 1.39 11.62 -11.81
C ALA A 365 0.85 12.98 -11.33
N LYS A 366 -0.22 13.00 -10.53
CA LYS A 366 -0.83 14.24 -10.00
C LYS A 366 0.14 15.04 -9.14
N LYS A 367 0.97 14.36 -8.33
CA LYS A 367 1.98 15.01 -7.49
C LYS A 367 3.34 15.17 -8.18
N ARG A 368 3.40 14.96 -9.50
CA ARG A 368 4.57 15.20 -10.36
C ARG A 368 5.84 14.48 -9.90
N PHE A 369 5.69 13.27 -9.37
CA PHE A 369 6.82 12.43 -8.98
C PHE A 369 7.72 12.07 -10.18
N ALA A 370 7.14 11.99 -11.38
CA ALA A 370 7.85 11.79 -12.63
C ALA A 370 7.85 13.05 -13.50
N GLN A 371 8.90 13.22 -14.32
CA GLN A 371 8.87 14.15 -15.44
C GLN A 371 7.69 13.82 -16.38
N GLN A 372 7.08 14.86 -16.92
CA GLN A 372 5.92 14.73 -17.79
C GLN A 372 6.24 13.87 -19.02
N GLY A 373 5.46 12.81 -19.22
CA GLY A 373 5.64 11.85 -20.31
C GLY A 373 6.49 10.62 -19.97
N MET A 374 7.05 10.51 -18.76
CA MET A 374 7.71 9.29 -18.26
C MET A 374 6.79 8.57 -17.27
N ILE A 375 6.52 7.29 -17.52
CA ILE A 375 5.73 6.44 -16.62
C ILE A 375 6.69 5.65 -15.75
N PHE A 376 6.34 5.49 -14.47
CA PHE A 376 7.03 4.55 -13.58
C PHE A 376 6.35 3.20 -13.72
N PRO A 377 7.00 2.19 -14.33
CA PRO A 377 6.42 0.86 -14.52
C PRO A 377 6.36 0.06 -13.21
N ILE A 378 5.59 0.55 -12.24
CA ILE A 378 5.44 -0.07 -10.92
C ILE A 378 4.89 -1.50 -11.02
N SER A 379 3.93 -1.77 -11.91
CA SER A 379 3.40 -3.12 -12.12
C SER A 379 4.47 -4.11 -12.59
N ALA A 380 5.47 -3.64 -13.36
CA ALA A 380 6.58 -4.49 -13.78
C ALA A 380 7.45 -4.89 -12.57
N SER A 381 7.76 -3.93 -11.69
CA SER A 381 8.50 -4.21 -10.46
C SER A 381 7.70 -5.11 -9.49
N ILE A 382 6.40 -4.85 -9.32
CA ILE A 382 5.52 -5.72 -8.53
C ILE A 382 5.52 -7.16 -9.06
N LEU A 383 5.57 -7.34 -10.38
CA LEU A 383 5.64 -8.69 -10.98
C LEU A 383 6.98 -9.37 -10.68
N ASP A 384 8.08 -8.63 -10.72
CA ASP A 384 9.42 -9.16 -10.39
C ASP A 384 9.52 -9.50 -8.88
N HIS A 385 8.69 -8.87 -8.04
CA HIS A 385 8.59 -9.04 -6.58
C HIS A 385 7.22 -9.60 -6.13
N ILE A 386 6.67 -10.56 -6.88
CA ILE A 386 5.27 -11.02 -6.69
C ILE A 386 5.02 -11.68 -5.33
N ASP A 387 6.02 -12.37 -4.78
CA ASP A 387 5.91 -13.04 -3.48
C ASP A 387 5.90 -11.99 -2.35
N ASP A 388 6.81 -11.01 -2.39
CA ASP A 388 6.82 -9.88 -1.46
C ASP A 388 5.49 -9.09 -1.50
N TYR A 389 4.92 -8.91 -2.69
CA TYR A 389 3.62 -8.25 -2.88
C TYR A 389 2.48 -8.99 -2.17
N ARG A 390 2.44 -10.33 -2.30
CA ARG A 390 1.44 -11.17 -1.62
C ARG A 390 1.60 -11.10 -0.11
N GLU A 391 2.81 -11.27 0.39
CA GLU A 391 3.11 -11.18 1.83
C GLU A 391 2.66 -9.84 2.42
N VAL A 392 2.87 -8.74 1.70
CA VAL A 392 2.47 -7.40 2.14
C VAL A 392 0.95 -7.25 2.18
N LEU A 393 0.20 -7.78 1.22
CA LEU A 393 -1.27 -7.77 1.26
C LEU A 393 -1.79 -8.63 2.42
N GLU A 394 -1.26 -9.85 2.54
CA GLU A 394 -1.65 -10.84 3.55
C GLU A 394 -1.31 -10.39 4.97
N SER A 395 -0.25 -9.58 5.14
CA SER A 395 0.14 -9.04 6.44
C SER A 395 -0.96 -8.23 7.14
N TYR A 396 -1.94 -7.73 6.36
CA TYR A 396 -3.13 -7.07 6.89
C TYR A 396 -4.40 -7.90 6.72
N SER A 397 -4.61 -8.56 5.57
CA SER A 397 -5.87 -9.26 5.30
C SER A 397 -6.05 -10.55 6.10
N GLN A 398 -5.00 -11.37 6.25
CA GLN A 398 -5.10 -12.67 6.91
C GLN A 398 -5.49 -12.54 8.40
N PRO A 399 -4.86 -11.67 9.20
CA PRO A 399 -5.26 -11.50 10.61
C PRO A 399 -6.69 -10.98 10.80
N LEU A 400 -7.32 -10.39 9.77
CA LEU A 400 -8.70 -9.91 9.86
C LEU A 400 -9.74 -11.03 9.76
N LEU A 401 -9.39 -12.17 9.16
CA LEU A 401 -10.33 -13.28 8.95
C LEU A 401 -10.94 -13.78 10.27
N ASP A 402 -10.15 -13.77 11.36
CA ASP A 402 -10.60 -14.16 12.70
C ASP A 402 -11.69 -13.23 13.28
N PHE A 403 -11.82 -12.02 12.77
CA PHE A 403 -12.77 -11.00 13.26
C PHE A 403 -13.97 -10.78 12.34
N ILE A 404 -13.92 -11.28 11.11
CA ILE A 404 -15.00 -11.17 10.13
C ILE A 404 -15.85 -12.44 10.24
N GLN A 405 -17.06 -12.29 10.76
CA GLN A 405 -18.04 -13.38 10.80
C GLN A 405 -18.74 -13.46 9.46
N TRP A 406 -18.77 -14.64 8.85
CA TRP A 406 -19.35 -14.81 7.54
C TRP A 406 -19.97 -16.19 7.36
N LYS A 407 -20.80 -16.33 6.32
CA LYS A 407 -21.33 -17.60 5.84
C LYS A 407 -21.28 -17.66 4.32
N GLU A 408 -21.23 -18.87 3.79
CA GLU A 408 -21.34 -19.12 2.36
C GLU A 408 -22.75 -18.81 1.84
N THR A 409 -22.83 -18.25 0.64
CA THR A 409 -24.08 -18.00 -0.09
C THR A 409 -24.37 -19.13 -1.11
N SER A 410 -25.59 -19.17 -1.64
CA SER A 410 -26.01 -20.22 -2.59
C SER A 410 -25.22 -20.27 -3.90
N ASP A 411 -24.52 -19.20 -4.24
CA ASP A 411 -23.62 -19.07 -5.40
C ASP A 411 -22.13 -19.24 -5.03
N HIS A 412 -21.83 -19.86 -3.88
CA HIS A 412 -20.48 -20.08 -3.36
C HIS A 412 -19.67 -18.79 -3.17
N ASN A 413 -20.36 -17.69 -2.87
CA ASN A 413 -19.76 -16.43 -2.44
C ASN A 413 -19.88 -16.29 -0.91
N ILE A 414 -19.56 -15.11 -0.37
CA ILE A 414 -19.55 -14.85 1.07
C ILE A 414 -20.57 -13.76 1.46
N GLU A 415 -21.34 -13.99 2.51
CA GLU A 415 -22.15 -12.98 3.21
C GLU A 415 -21.52 -12.67 4.57
N VAL A 416 -21.12 -11.41 4.77
CA VAL A 416 -20.56 -10.91 6.05
C VAL A 416 -21.69 -10.58 7.02
N LEU A 417 -21.57 -11.08 8.25
CA LEU A 417 -22.63 -11.10 9.27
C LEU A 417 -22.45 -10.04 10.37
N ASN A 418 -21.29 -9.41 10.47
CA ASN A 418 -20.99 -8.37 11.46
C ASN A 418 -20.58 -7.04 10.81
N GLU A 419 -20.50 -5.99 11.63
CA GLU A 419 -19.98 -4.68 11.21
C GLU A 419 -18.46 -4.77 11.02
N THR A 420 -17.98 -4.44 9.82
CA THR A 420 -16.55 -4.54 9.45
C THR A 420 -15.99 -3.26 8.84
N LEU A 421 -16.80 -2.19 8.73
CA LEU A 421 -16.44 -0.91 8.10
C LEU A 421 -15.06 -0.40 8.55
N ASP A 422 -14.80 -0.43 9.86
CA ASP A 422 -13.59 0.11 10.48
C ASP A 422 -12.29 -0.57 10.03
N TYR A 423 -12.36 -1.87 9.68
CA TYR A 423 -11.21 -2.62 9.18
C TYR A 423 -10.71 -2.09 7.83
N TYR A 424 -11.57 -1.44 7.05
CA TYR A 424 -11.19 -0.91 5.73
C TYR A 424 -10.81 0.56 5.78
N ARG A 425 -11.38 1.35 6.71
CA ARG A 425 -11.10 2.80 6.79
C ARG A 425 -9.92 3.17 7.68
N TYR A 426 -9.49 2.31 8.60
CA TYR A 426 -8.48 2.64 9.62
C TYR A 426 -7.28 1.68 9.68
N TYR A 427 -6.89 1.10 8.54
CA TYR A 427 -5.76 0.19 8.49
C TYR A 427 -4.39 0.89 8.62
N ASP A 428 -3.39 0.13 9.06
CA ASP A 428 -1.98 0.56 9.05
C ASP A 428 -1.37 0.25 7.68
N ALA A 429 -1.01 1.30 6.94
CA ALA A 429 -0.47 1.21 5.59
C ALA A 429 1.08 1.17 5.55
N THR A 430 1.75 0.98 6.69
CA THR A 430 3.22 1.09 6.79
C THR A 430 3.95 0.08 5.89
N LYS A 431 3.59 -1.21 5.97
CA LYS A 431 4.24 -2.26 5.16
C LYS A 431 3.98 -2.06 3.66
N GLN A 432 2.77 -1.62 3.32
CA GLN A 432 2.37 -1.31 1.95
C GLN A 432 3.16 -0.12 1.39
N ALA A 433 3.43 0.90 2.22
CA ALA A 433 4.27 2.03 1.84
C ALA A 433 5.73 1.63 1.65
N GLU A 434 6.29 0.78 2.52
CA GLU A 434 7.66 0.27 2.38
C GLU A 434 7.84 -0.51 1.09
N PHE A 435 6.94 -1.46 0.83
CA PHE A 435 6.96 -2.26 -0.40
C PHE A 435 6.81 -1.41 -1.66
N LEU A 436 5.92 -0.40 -1.63
CA LEU A 436 5.75 0.47 -2.79
C LEU A 436 7.04 1.27 -3.07
N TYR A 437 7.77 1.67 -2.03
CA TYR A 437 9.08 2.28 -2.22
C TYR A 437 10.13 1.30 -2.74
N ASP A 438 10.14 0.04 -2.29
CA ASP A 438 11.01 -0.98 -2.87
C ASP A 438 10.80 -1.07 -4.39
N CYS A 439 9.52 -1.08 -4.82
CA CYS A 439 9.16 -1.09 -6.24
C CYS A 439 9.62 0.19 -6.97
N VAL A 440 9.50 1.35 -6.33
CA VAL A 440 9.98 2.63 -6.88
C VAL A 440 11.49 2.62 -7.06
N GLN A 441 12.23 2.15 -6.06
CA GLN A 441 13.68 2.03 -6.10
C GLN A 441 14.10 1.10 -7.24
N ASP A 442 13.58 -0.12 -7.29
CA ASP A 442 13.89 -1.09 -8.34
C ASP A 442 13.56 -0.54 -9.75
N THR A 443 12.45 0.18 -9.86
CA THR A 443 12.08 0.83 -11.13
C THR A 443 13.15 1.84 -11.59
N ILE A 444 13.74 2.60 -10.67
CA ILE A 444 14.74 3.63 -10.96
C ILE A 444 16.12 3.04 -11.19
N GLU A 445 16.51 2.06 -10.38
CA GLU A 445 17.86 1.50 -10.36
C GLU A 445 18.02 0.42 -11.44
N ASN A 446 16.96 -0.32 -11.77
CA ASN A 446 17.04 -1.47 -12.66
C ASN A 446 16.16 -1.30 -13.91
N ILE A 447 14.84 -1.19 -13.77
CA ILE A 447 13.90 -1.32 -14.90
C ILE A 447 14.11 -0.22 -15.96
N ILE A 448 14.14 1.05 -15.53
CA ILE A 448 14.32 2.18 -16.46
C ILE A 448 15.70 2.14 -17.13
N PRO A 449 16.83 2.00 -16.39
CA PRO A 449 18.16 1.91 -17.00
C PRO A 449 18.32 0.74 -17.97
N GLN A 450 17.77 -0.44 -17.65
CA GLN A 450 17.83 -1.60 -18.53
C GLN A 450 17.12 -1.34 -19.86
N GLU A 451 15.93 -0.75 -19.84
CA GLU A 451 15.19 -0.41 -21.07
C GLU A 451 15.94 0.60 -21.93
N ILE A 452 16.51 1.64 -21.30
CA ILE A 452 17.29 2.66 -22.01
C ILE A 452 18.55 2.07 -22.63
N ASN A 453 19.25 1.20 -21.90
CA ASN A 453 20.44 0.51 -22.40
C ASN A 453 20.08 -0.41 -23.57
N TYR A 454 18.99 -1.17 -23.46
CA TYR A 454 18.49 -2.03 -24.52
C TYR A 454 18.19 -1.22 -25.80
N LEU A 455 17.43 -0.12 -25.70
CA LEU A 455 17.11 0.73 -26.85
C LEU A 455 18.35 1.36 -27.48
N THR A 456 19.31 1.78 -26.66
CA THR A 456 20.58 2.35 -27.14
C THR A 456 21.40 1.30 -27.91
N ASN A 457 21.45 0.07 -27.40
CA ASN A 457 22.14 -1.04 -28.05
C ASN A 457 21.42 -1.51 -29.32
N TYR A 458 20.08 -1.53 -29.29
CA TYR A 458 19.26 -1.80 -30.47
C TYR A 458 19.53 -0.79 -31.58
N ASP A 459 19.59 0.52 -31.26
CA ASP A 459 19.87 1.56 -32.26
C ASP A 459 21.28 1.41 -32.86
N LYS A 460 22.30 1.12 -32.03
CA LYS A 460 23.67 0.84 -32.52
C LYS A 460 23.71 -0.37 -33.46
N PHE A 461 23.01 -1.43 -33.10
CA PHE A 461 22.96 -2.65 -33.92
C PHE A 461 22.16 -2.43 -35.20
N LYS A 462 21.05 -1.66 -35.13
CA LYS A 462 20.28 -1.24 -36.28
C LYS A 462 21.15 -0.47 -37.27
N THR A 463 21.88 0.56 -36.82
CA THR A 463 22.78 1.33 -37.69
C THR A 463 23.79 0.43 -38.40
N PHE A 464 24.41 -0.50 -37.66
CA PHE A 464 25.32 -1.47 -38.27
C PHE A 464 24.65 -2.36 -39.34
N ILE A 465 23.45 -2.86 -39.06
CA ILE A 465 22.72 -3.72 -39.99
C ILE A 465 22.25 -2.93 -41.23
N ASP A 466 21.80 -1.70 -41.04
CA ASP A 466 21.39 -0.81 -42.13
C ASP A 466 22.60 -0.46 -43.03
N ASP A 467 23.75 -0.14 -42.43
CA ASP A 467 24.96 0.29 -43.15
C ASP A 467 25.63 -0.86 -43.94
N GLU A 468 25.64 -2.08 -43.39
CA GLU A 468 26.39 -3.21 -43.97
C GLU A 468 25.50 -4.18 -44.78
N PHE A 469 24.20 -4.26 -44.48
CA PHE A 469 23.31 -5.29 -45.06
C PHE A 469 22.00 -4.74 -45.64
N GLU A 470 21.70 -3.44 -45.47
CA GLU A 470 20.47 -2.78 -45.95
C GLU A 470 19.19 -3.57 -45.61
N MET A 471 19.16 -4.18 -44.43
CA MET A 471 18.10 -5.12 -44.05
C MET A 471 16.79 -4.39 -43.71
N PRO A 472 15.62 -4.87 -44.19
CA PRO A 472 14.34 -4.28 -43.80
C PRO A 472 14.08 -4.37 -42.28
N ASP A 473 13.46 -3.33 -41.68
CA ASP A 473 13.18 -3.24 -40.23
C ASP A 473 12.47 -4.48 -39.65
N LYS A 474 11.56 -5.09 -40.41
CA LYS A 474 10.84 -6.31 -39.99
C LYS A 474 11.79 -7.50 -39.84
N MET A 475 12.77 -7.61 -40.73
CA MET A 475 13.76 -8.69 -40.72
C MET A 475 14.82 -8.45 -39.64
N LEU A 476 15.23 -7.19 -39.43
CA LEU A 476 16.06 -6.80 -38.28
C LEU A 476 15.38 -7.13 -36.94
N SER A 477 14.10 -6.79 -36.79
CA SER A 477 13.34 -7.09 -35.57
C SER A 477 13.29 -8.60 -35.30
N LEU A 478 13.13 -9.41 -36.35
CA LEU A 478 13.16 -10.86 -36.27
C LEU A 478 14.54 -11.39 -35.91
N LEU A 479 15.59 -10.83 -36.50
CA LEU A 479 16.99 -11.15 -36.24
C LEU A 479 17.36 -10.92 -34.78
N VAL A 480 17.09 -9.72 -34.26
CA VAL A 480 17.33 -9.38 -32.86
C VAL A 480 16.61 -10.36 -31.93
N ARG A 481 15.34 -10.67 -32.21
CA ARG A 481 14.57 -11.63 -31.40
C ARG A 481 15.20 -13.02 -31.38
N PHE A 482 15.68 -13.54 -32.52
CA PHE A 482 16.31 -14.85 -32.56
C PHE A 482 17.67 -14.86 -31.87
N LEU A 483 18.45 -13.80 -32.00
CA LEU A 483 19.74 -13.65 -31.32
C LEU A 483 19.53 -13.57 -29.81
N GLU A 484 18.57 -12.77 -29.34
CA GLU A 484 18.24 -12.64 -27.92
C GLU A 484 17.80 -13.99 -27.30
N GLN A 485 16.91 -14.72 -27.98
CA GLN A 485 16.42 -16.03 -27.52
C GLN A 485 17.51 -17.11 -27.43
N ASN A 486 18.59 -16.98 -28.20
CA ASN A 486 19.63 -17.98 -28.32
C ASN A 486 21.01 -17.39 -27.95
N GLU A 487 21.03 -16.45 -27.01
CA GLU A 487 22.25 -15.92 -26.40
C GLU A 487 23.29 -15.32 -27.38
N GLY A 488 22.82 -14.80 -28.50
CA GLY A 488 23.61 -14.16 -29.56
C GLY A 488 24.00 -15.08 -30.71
N ILE A 489 23.46 -16.31 -30.77
CA ILE A 489 23.75 -17.29 -31.82
C ILE A 489 22.46 -17.71 -32.52
N LEU A 490 22.41 -17.69 -33.85
CA LEU A 490 21.24 -18.17 -34.59
C LEU A 490 21.19 -19.69 -34.64
N SER A 491 20.02 -20.26 -34.33
CA SER A 491 19.77 -21.69 -34.55
C SER A 491 19.89 -22.06 -36.03
N ASN A 492 20.28 -23.31 -36.34
CA ASN A 492 20.37 -23.79 -37.73
C ASN A 492 19.06 -23.57 -38.50
N ARG A 493 17.90 -23.79 -37.85
CA ARG A 493 16.58 -23.54 -38.44
C ARG A 493 16.40 -22.06 -38.83
N ALA A 494 16.81 -21.12 -37.97
CA ALA A 494 16.69 -19.70 -38.27
C ALA A 494 17.59 -19.31 -39.46
N ARG A 495 18.81 -19.84 -39.50
CA ARG A 495 19.77 -19.64 -40.60
C ARG A 495 19.22 -20.17 -41.92
N GLU A 496 18.70 -21.38 -41.93
CA GLU A 496 18.23 -22.06 -43.15
C GLU A 496 16.86 -21.60 -43.65
N LYS A 497 16.00 -21.03 -42.79
CA LYS A 497 14.62 -20.65 -43.16
C LYS A 497 14.35 -19.16 -43.19
N GLU A 498 14.81 -18.43 -42.17
CA GLU A 498 14.46 -17.03 -41.98
C GLU A 498 15.54 -16.10 -42.55
N PHE A 499 16.79 -16.59 -42.64
CA PHE A 499 17.96 -15.84 -43.08
C PHE A 499 18.77 -16.55 -44.18
N GLU A 500 18.11 -17.36 -45.01
CA GLU A 500 18.74 -18.17 -46.08
C GLU A 500 19.56 -17.32 -47.06
N SER A 501 19.18 -16.05 -47.25
CA SER A 501 19.89 -15.13 -48.15
C SER A 501 21.24 -14.66 -47.63
N LEU A 502 21.57 -14.89 -46.36
CA LEU A 502 22.84 -14.50 -45.74
C LEU A 502 23.83 -15.67 -45.79
N LYS A 503 25.07 -15.39 -46.20
CA LYS A 503 26.18 -16.34 -46.20
C LYS A 503 26.68 -16.57 -44.78
N ASP A 504 27.33 -17.73 -44.56
CA ASP A 504 27.85 -18.11 -43.25
C ASP A 504 28.80 -17.08 -42.62
N HIS A 505 29.63 -16.42 -43.44
CA HIS A 505 30.54 -15.37 -42.94
C HIS A 505 29.79 -14.09 -42.53
N GLU A 506 28.71 -13.74 -43.24
CA GLU A 506 27.84 -12.59 -42.92
C GLU A 506 27.10 -12.85 -41.61
N LEU A 507 26.56 -14.05 -41.43
CA LEU A 507 25.94 -14.48 -40.18
C LEU A 507 26.92 -14.44 -39.01
N ALA A 508 28.17 -14.87 -39.21
CA ALA A 508 29.21 -14.78 -38.19
C ALA A 508 29.52 -13.32 -37.80
N VAL A 509 29.62 -12.43 -38.79
CA VAL A 509 29.83 -10.99 -38.58
C VAL A 509 28.67 -10.37 -37.78
N ILE A 510 27.43 -10.68 -38.15
CA ILE A 510 26.22 -10.21 -37.46
C ILE A 510 26.19 -10.69 -36.00
N GLN A 511 26.39 -11.99 -35.76
CA GLN A 511 26.39 -12.57 -34.42
C GLN A 511 27.50 -11.96 -33.54
N ASN A 512 28.71 -11.81 -34.09
CA ASN A 512 29.82 -11.18 -33.38
C ASN A 512 29.52 -9.73 -33.03
N LYS A 513 28.91 -8.97 -33.96
CA LYS A 513 28.55 -7.58 -33.71
C LYS A 513 27.44 -7.45 -32.67
N TYR A 514 26.45 -8.34 -32.70
CA TYR A 514 25.42 -8.42 -31.68
C TYR A 514 26.03 -8.68 -30.29
N LEU A 515 26.91 -9.68 -30.17
CA LEU A 515 27.61 -9.98 -28.91
C LEU A 515 28.48 -8.81 -28.43
N GLU A 516 29.15 -8.11 -29.35
CA GLU A 516 29.93 -6.91 -29.02
C GLU A 516 29.06 -5.81 -28.40
N ILE A 517 27.87 -5.59 -28.96
CA ILE A 517 26.99 -4.48 -28.55
C ILE A 517 26.17 -4.84 -27.30
N PHE A 518 25.62 -6.06 -27.23
CA PHE A 518 24.68 -6.46 -26.18
C PHE A 518 25.32 -7.23 -25.02
N LYS A 519 26.52 -7.82 -25.18
CA LYS A 519 27.19 -8.62 -24.14
C LYS A 519 28.53 -8.06 -23.64
N LYS A 520 29.01 -6.90 -24.13
CA LYS A 520 30.13 -6.21 -23.45
C LYS A 520 29.63 -5.64 -22.11
N LYS A 521 30.21 -6.16 -21.01
CA LYS A 521 30.11 -5.55 -19.67
C LYS A 521 30.87 -4.25 -19.61
#